data_AF-A0A9D7IM40-F1
#
_entry.id   AF-A0A9D7IM40-F1
#
_cell.length_a   1.000
_cell.length_b   1.000
_cell.length_c   1.000
_cell.angle_alpha   90.00
_cell.angle_beta   90.00
_cell.angle_gamma   90.00
#
_symmetry.space_group_name_H-M   'P 1'
#
loop_
_entity.id
_entity.type
_entity.pdbx_description
1 polymer ?
#
loop_
_entity_poly.entity_id
_entity_poly.type
_entity_poly.pdbx_seq_one_letter_code
_entity_poly.pdbx_strand_id
1 'polypeptide(L)'
;MLSDWATETPDWLEIRRTDQPSKRVVPTGADLAAQIIQRLKVDVPFWLKANHFFGPNNPPNLLPTPQSRGGGWGYASFGNYRLGPDEALLITIHPSGARYTGFVVTNPWSISCEHIRHTGSLNGNQTRPNADGSYTYVICATDPGVANWLDTGGLDIGNYFVRWMNFPELPSSGDDLVREVKLVKLADLDRILPRDMPRLTPVQRAREMNTRARTFERRLVHQQ
;
A
#
# COMPACT_ATOMS: atom_id res chain seq x y z
N MET A 1 11.76 -8.43 3.91
CA MET A 1 10.45 -7.71 3.83
C MET A 1 9.40 -8.68 4.31
N LEU A 2 8.42 -8.23 5.11
CA LEU A 2 7.36 -9.11 5.60
C LEU A 2 6.19 -9.12 4.61
N SER A 3 6.22 -10.01 3.61
CA SER A 3 5.11 -10.22 2.69
C SER A 3 4.12 -11.25 3.20
N ASP A 4 4.58 -12.36 3.77
CA ASP A 4 3.71 -13.39 4.35
C ASP A 4 3.64 -13.28 5.88
N TRP A 5 2.61 -12.58 6.34
CA TRP A 5 2.39 -12.33 7.77
C TRP A 5 2.05 -13.60 8.55
N ALA A 6 1.70 -14.70 7.87
CA ALA A 6 1.39 -15.97 8.50
C ALA A 6 2.63 -16.85 8.72
N THR A 7 3.79 -16.52 8.15
CA THR A 7 4.97 -17.39 8.23
C THR A 7 6.24 -16.63 8.56
N GLU A 8 6.34 -15.36 8.17
CA GLU A 8 7.52 -14.54 8.38
C GLU A 8 7.43 -13.78 9.71
N THR A 9 8.53 -13.83 10.47
CA THR A 9 8.66 -13.15 11.77
C THR A 9 9.57 -11.93 11.60
N PRO A 10 9.20 -10.75 12.15
CA PRO A 10 10.09 -9.59 12.16
C PRO A 10 11.39 -9.91 12.88
N ASP A 11 12.50 -9.38 12.37
CA ASP A 11 13.77 -9.39 13.11
C ASP A 11 13.61 -8.63 14.42
N TRP A 12 14.11 -9.22 15.51
CA TRP A 12 14.23 -8.53 16.79
C TRP A 12 15.55 -7.80 16.84
N LEU A 13 15.50 -6.48 17.00
CA LEU A 13 16.67 -5.61 17.04
C LEU A 13 16.65 -4.78 18.32
N GLU A 14 17.79 -4.69 18.98
CA GLU A 14 18.00 -3.81 20.13
C GLU A 14 19.23 -2.94 19.92
N ILE A 15 19.12 -1.66 20.27
CA ILE A 15 20.23 -0.71 20.23
C ILE A 15 20.62 -0.39 21.67
N ARG A 16 21.87 -0.71 22.02
CA ARG A 16 22.46 -0.42 23.34
C ARG A 16 23.73 0.41 23.18
N ARG A 17 23.97 1.28 24.17
CA ARG A 17 25.27 1.90 24.35
C ARG A 17 26.25 0.85 24.88
N THR A 18 27.46 0.81 24.33
CA THR A 18 28.52 -0.12 24.74
C THR A 18 29.45 0.47 25.80
N ASP A 19 29.45 1.78 25.97
CA ASP A 19 30.36 2.53 26.85
C ASP A 19 29.78 2.74 28.26
N GLN A 20 28.47 2.90 28.40
CA GLN A 20 27.78 3.02 29.68
C GLN A 20 26.29 2.67 29.56
N PRO A 21 25.61 2.32 30.67
CA PRO A 21 24.17 2.14 30.67
C PRO A 21 23.43 3.39 30.15
N SER A 22 22.38 3.17 29.36
CA SER A 22 21.48 4.24 28.91
C SER A 22 20.76 4.85 30.11
N LYS A 23 20.92 6.16 30.32
CA LYS A 23 20.17 6.90 31.32
C LYS A 23 18.84 7.33 30.71
N ARG A 24 17.73 6.77 31.17
CA ARG A 24 16.39 7.20 30.76
C ARG A 24 16.13 8.60 31.32
N VAL A 25 16.12 9.60 30.46
CA VAL A 25 15.66 10.95 30.79
C VAL A 25 14.21 11.03 30.32
N VAL A 26 13.28 11.25 31.26
CA VAL A 26 11.86 11.46 30.94
C VAL A 26 11.66 12.97 30.74
N PRO A 27 11.33 13.44 29.52
CA PRO A 27 11.10 14.87 29.29
C PRO A 27 9.88 15.35 30.07
N THR A 28 9.90 16.59 30.55
CA THR A 28 8.70 17.21 31.13
C THR A 28 7.66 17.52 30.04
N GLY A 29 6.42 17.83 30.44
CA GLY A 29 5.40 18.27 29.49
C GLY A 29 5.81 19.54 28.72
N ALA A 30 6.54 20.45 29.37
CA ALA A 30 7.07 21.65 28.74
C ALA A 30 8.16 21.31 27.70
N ASP A 31 9.05 20.38 28.01
CA ASP A 31 10.09 19.91 27.08
C ASP A 31 9.46 19.27 25.84
N LEU A 32 8.44 18.42 26.02
CA LEU A 32 7.71 17.79 24.92
C LEU A 32 7.00 18.84 24.07
N ALA A 33 6.31 19.79 24.69
CA ALA A 33 5.62 20.85 23.96
C ALA A 33 6.59 21.68 23.11
N ALA A 34 7.74 22.07 23.68
CA ALA A 34 8.78 22.79 22.96
C ALA A 34 9.34 21.97 21.78
N GLN A 35 9.61 20.68 21.97
CA GLN A 35 10.07 19.78 20.91
C GLN A 35 9.04 19.62 19.80
N ILE A 36 7.76 19.43 20.14
CA ILE A 36 6.66 19.33 19.18
C ILE A 36 6.55 20.62 18.36
N ILE A 37 6.59 21.79 19.00
CA ILE A 37 6.54 23.08 18.29
C ILE A 37 7.70 23.21 17.30
N GLN A 38 8.92 22.87 17.69
CA GLN A 38 10.07 22.91 16.78
C GLN A 38 9.92 21.91 15.63
N ARG A 39 9.43 20.71 15.93
CA ARG A 39 9.24 19.67 14.92
C ARG A 39 8.15 20.03 13.92
N LEU A 40 7.03 20.58 14.36
CA LEU A 40 5.93 21.01 13.50
C LEU A 40 6.36 22.07 12.47
N LYS A 41 7.28 22.97 12.83
CA LYS A 41 7.84 23.96 11.89
C LYS A 41 8.57 23.34 10.70
N VAL A 42 9.06 22.11 10.85
CA VAL A 42 9.79 21.38 9.80
C VAL A 42 8.88 20.36 9.12
N ASP A 43 8.17 19.56 9.91
CA ASP A 43 7.38 18.44 9.41
C ASP A 43 6.14 18.91 8.62
N VAL A 44 5.45 19.96 9.07
CA VAL A 44 4.24 20.43 8.38
C VAL A 44 4.55 20.95 6.98
N PRO A 45 5.52 21.87 6.77
CA PRO A 45 5.87 22.30 5.41
C PRO A 45 6.40 21.16 4.54
N PHE A 46 7.17 20.23 5.12
CA PHE A 46 7.66 19.07 4.40
C PHE A 46 6.51 18.20 3.88
N TRP A 47 5.56 17.82 4.73
CA TRP A 47 4.44 16.96 4.34
C TRP A 47 3.44 17.65 3.41
N LEU A 48 3.22 18.96 3.57
CA LEU A 48 2.42 19.74 2.61
C LEU A 48 3.05 19.75 1.21
N LYS A 49 4.39 19.85 1.13
CA LYS A 49 5.12 19.75 -0.14
C LYS A 49 5.14 18.33 -0.69
N ALA A 50 5.34 17.32 0.17
CA ALA A 50 5.36 15.93 -0.23
C ALA A 50 3.98 15.46 -0.76
N ASN A 51 2.89 15.88 -0.13
CA ASN A 51 1.54 15.59 -0.62
C ASN A 51 1.28 16.22 -2.00
N HIS A 52 1.83 17.41 -2.27
CA HIS A 52 1.80 17.96 -3.63
C HIS A 52 2.56 17.12 -4.66
N PHE A 53 3.68 16.53 -4.25
CA PHE A 53 4.46 15.64 -5.10
C PHE A 53 3.73 14.32 -5.40
N PHE A 54 3.01 13.77 -4.41
CA PHE A 54 2.34 12.47 -4.56
C PHE A 54 0.92 12.54 -5.18
N GLY A 55 0.23 13.69 -5.09
CA GLY A 55 -1.19 13.79 -5.45
C GLY A 55 -1.51 14.72 -6.64
N PRO A 56 -1.60 16.04 -6.44
CA PRO A 56 -2.37 16.95 -7.30
C PRO A 56 -1.75 17.32 -8.65
N ASN A 57 -0.46 17.08 -8.88
CA ASN A 57 0.19 17.42 -10.15
C ASN A 57 -0.04 16.38 -11.26
N ASN A 58 -0.54 15.18 -10.90
CA ASN A 58 -0.92 14.16 -11.86
C ASN A 58 -2.43 14.22 -12.09
N PRO A 59 -2.91 14.08 -13.34
CA PRO A 59 -4.33 13.90 -13.59
C PRO A 59 -4.86 12.70 -12.78
N PRO A 60 -6.08 12.78 -12.24
CA PRO A 60 -6.64 11.70 -11.45
C PRO A 60 -6.81 10.43 -12.27
N ASN A 61 -6.81 9.29 -11.57
CA ASN A 61 -7.01 7.97 -12.13
C ASN A 61 -5.94 7.55 -13.15
N LEU A 62 -4.71 8.03 -12.96
CA LEU A 62 -3.53 7.66 -13.74
C LEU A 62 -2.44 7.11 -12.84
N LEU A 63 -1.66 6.16 -13.36
CA LEU A 63 -0.45 5.67 -12.71
C LEU A 63 0.72 5.92 -13.67
N PRO A 64 1.60 6.90 -13.39
CA PRO A 64 2.78 7.16 -14.20
C PRO A 64 3.72 5.94 -14.26
N THR A 65 4.58 5.92 -15.27
CA THR A 65 5.66 4.91 -15.37
C THR A 65 6.47 4.87 -14.07
N PRO A 66 6.60 3.69 -13.43
CA PRO A 66 7.40 3.54 -12.23
C PRO A 66 8.84 4.01 -12.39
N GLN A 67 9.33 4.70 -11.39
CA GLN A 67 10.68 5.24 -11.35
C GLN A 67 11.58 4.37 -10.45
N SER A 68 12.83 4.21 -10.87
CA SER A 68 13.84 3.48 -10.08
C SER A 68 14.14 4.25 -8.79
N ARG A 69 14.28 3.51 -7.69
CA ARG A 69 14.60 4.04 -6.37
C ARG A 69 16.07 3.82 -6.09
N GLY A 70 16.81 4.90 -5.91
CA GLY A 70 18.24 4.85 -5.59
C GLY A 70 18.54 3.98 -4.38
N GLY A 71 19.67 3.26 -4.39
CA GLY A 71 20.03 2.30 -3.34
C GLY A 71 19.55 0.86 -3.57
N GLY A 72 19.13 0.52 -4.80
CA GLY A 72 18.71 -0.85 -5.13
C GLY A 72 17.32 -1.24 -4.60
N TRP A 73 16.50 -0.26 -4.21
CA TRP A 73 15.17 -0.48 -3.61
C TRP A 73 14.07 -0.80 -4.64
N GLY A 74 14.45 -1.10 -5.88
CA GLY A 74 13.52 -1.43 -6.96
C GLY A 74 12.81 -0.20 -7.53
N TYR A 75 11.55 -0.36 -7.92
CA TYR A 75 10.73 0.66 -8.58
C TYR A 75 9.55 1.10 -7.70
N ALA A 76 9.09 2.34 -7.88
CA ALA A 76 7.81 2.78 -7.34
C ALA A 76 7.09 3.73 -8.28
N SER A 77 5.76 3.72 -8.19
CA SER A 77 4.91 4.72 -8.81
C SER A 77 3.84 5.22 -7.83
N PHE A 78 3.37 6.42 -8.11
CA PHE A 78 2.53 7.23 -7.25
C PHE A 78 1.44 7.87 -8.13
N GLY A 79 0.19 7.76 -7.70
CA GLY A 79 -0.92 8.42 -8.37
C GLY A 79 -2.04 8.75 -7.41
N ASN A 80 -3.11 9.32 -7.95
CA ASN A 80 -4.27 9.71 -7.18
C ASN A 80 -5.55 9.19 -7.86
N TYR A 81 -6.58 8.95 -7.05
CA TYR A 81 -7.90 8.56 -7.52
C TYR A 81 -8.92 9.65 -7.23
N ARG A 82 -9.90 9.75 -8.13
CA ARG A 82 -11.16 10.46 -7.94
C ARG A 82 -12.26 9.62 -8.56
N LEU A 83 -13.15 9.09 -7.74
CA LEU A 83 -14.14 8.10 -8.14
C LEU A 83 -15.55 8.59 -7.80
N GLY A 84 -16.48 8.43 -8.73
CA GLY A 84 -17.90 8.46 -8.42
C GLY A 84 -18.34 7.28 -7.54
N PRO A 85 -19.54 7.34 -6.95
CA PRO A 85 -20.07 6.29 -6.08
C PRO A 85 -20.28 4.94 -6.80
N ASP A 86 -20.41 4.96 -8.12
CA ASP A 86 -20.60 3.79 -8.99
C ASP A 86 -19.34 3.46 -9.82
N GLU A 87 -18.19 4.03 -9.48
CA GLU A 87 -16.95 3.88 -10.24
C GLU A 87 -15.89 3.08 -9.49
N ALA A 88 -15.03 2.43 -10.27
CA ALA A 88 -13.81 1.80 -9.79
C ALA A 88 -12.64 2.14 -10.71
N LEU A 89 -11.45 2.22 -10.13
CA LEU A 89 -10.21 2.31 -10.88
C LEU A 89 -9.56 0.92 -10.93
N LEU A 90 -9.42 0.39 -12.15
CA LEU A 90 -8.67 -0.82 -12.43
C LEU A 90 -7.21 -0.45 -12.67
N ILE A 91 -6.30 -1.14 -11.99
CA ILE A 91 -4.86 -1.04 -12.25
C ILE A 91 -4.30 -2.44 -12.38
N THR A 92 -3.74 -2.74 -13.55
CA THR A 92 -3.03 -3.99 -13.82
C THR A 92 -1.53 -3.72 -13.82
N ILE A 93 -0.80 -4.43 -12.97
CA ILE A 93 0.67 -4.38 -12.90
C ILE A 93 1.26 -5.76 -13.18
N HIS A 94 2.52 -5.80 -13.61
CA HIS A 94 3.27 -7.05 -13.71
C HIS A 94 4.43 -7.03 -12.69
N PRO A 95 4.66 -8.11 -11.91
CA PRO A 95 5.76 -8.15 -10.95
C PRO A 95 7.13 -8.16 -11.62
N SER A 96 7.24 -8.70 -12.84
CA SER A 96 8.47 -8.69 -13.67
C SER A 96 9.73 -9.15 -12.93
N GLY A 97 9.61 -10.22 -12.15
CA GLY A 97 10.72 -10.79 -11.37
C GLY A 97 10.93 -10.16 -9.99
N ALA A 98 10.21 -9.08 -9.63
CA ALA A 98 10.24 -8.55 -8.27
C ALA A 98 9.73 -9.60 -7.28
N ARG A 99 10.51 -9.88 -6.22
CA ARG A 99 10.09 -10.79 -5.15
C ARG A 99 9.07 -10.18 -4.20
N TYR A 100 8.92 -8.85 -4.23
CA TYR A 100 7.91 -8.14 -3.46
C TYR A 100 7.20 -7.11 -4.33
N THR A 101 5.87 -7.15 -4.32
CA THR A 101 5.03 -6.03 -4.75
C THR A 101 4.14 -5.60 -3.59
N GLY A 102 3.84 -4.30 -3.52
CA GLY A 102 2.91 -3.76 -2.53
C GLY A 102 2.14 -2.59 -3.10
N PHE A 103 0.83 -2.60 -2.89
CA PHE A 103 -0.10 -1.56 -3.30
C PHE A 103 -0.87 -1.07 -2.08
N VAL A 104 -0.82 0.22 -1.80
CA VAL A 104 -1.58 0.85 -0.71
C VAL A 104 -2.37 2.03 -1.23
N VAL A 105 -3.63 2.13 -0.80
CA VAL A 105 -4.46 3.32 -0.95
C VAL A 105 -4.39 4.15 0.34
N THR A 106 -4.48 5.45 0.15
CA THR A 106 -4.34 6.44 1.21
C THR A 106 -5.41 7.51 1.03
N ASN A 107 -5.67 8.26 2.10
CA ASN A 107 -6.42 9.50 2.00
C ASN A 107 -5.59 10.60 1.28
N PRO A 108 -6.17 11.78 0.99
CA PRO A 108 -5.45 12.88 0.32
C PRO A 108 -4.19 13.36 1.05
N TRP A 109 -4.05 13.05 2.35
CA TRP A 109 -2.91 13.41 3.19
C TRP A 109 -1.82 12.34 3.23
N SER A 110 -1.90 11.33 2.34
CA SER A 110 -0.98 10.17 2.28
C SER A 110 -0.97 9.29 3.53
N ILE A 111 -2.04 9.35 4.33
CA ILE A 111 -2.25 8.42 5.45
C ILE A 111 -2.95 7.19 4.89
N SER A 112 -2.38 6.01 5.10
CA SER A 112 -2.94 4.74 4.65
C SER A 112 -4.37 4.55 5.15
N CYS A 113 -5.24 4.07 4.26
CA CYS A 113 -6.53 3.56 4.68
C CYS A 113 -6.32 2.34 5.61
N GLU A 114 -7.37 1.97 6.34
CA GLU A 114 -7.31 0.81 7.23
C GLU A 114 -6.86 -0.43 6.42
N HIS A 115 -5.83 -1.11 6.90
CA HIS A 115 -5.21 -2.22 6.18
C HIS A 115 -5.01 -3.48 7.03
N ILE A 116 -5.51 -3.53 8.26
CA ILE A 116 -5.42 -4.71 9.14
C ILE A 116 -6.72 -5.53 9.02
N ARG A 117 -7.86 -4.85 9.09
CA ARG A 117 -9.22 -5.41 9.03
C ARG A 117 -9.95 -5.07 7.73
N HIS A 118 -9.37 -4.20 6.91
CA HIS A 118 -9.77 -3.87 5.56
C HIS A 118 -8.63 -4.13 4.58
N THR A 119 -8.92 -3.95 3.29
CA THR A 119 -7.96 -4.12 2.20
C THR A 119 -7.38 -2.80 1.70
N GLY A 120 -7.17 -1.81 2.57
CA GLY A 120 -6.49 -0.56 2.20
C GLY A 120 -5.04 -0.76 1.71
N SER A 121 -4.47 -1.95 1.87
CA SER A 121 -3.28 -2.37 1.15
C SER A 121 -3.26 -3.87 0.86
N LEU A 122 -2.58 -4.25 -0.22
CA LEU A 122 -2.29 -5.63 -0.58
C LEU A 122 -0.84 -5.76 -1.03
N ASN A 123 -0.18 -6.83 -0.62
CA ASN A 123 1.12 -7.23 -1.16
C ASN A 123 0.99 -8.45 -2.08
N GLY A 124 2.05 -8.80 -2.80
CA GLY A 124 2.04 -9.91 -3.75
C GLY A 124 1.60 -11.28 -3.18
N ASN A 125 1.87 -11.57 -1.89
CA ASN A 125 1.42 -12.81 -1.25
C ASN A 125 -0.08 -12.80 -0.92
N GLN A 126 -0.69 -11.62 -0.83
CA GLN A 126 -2.11 -11.42 -0.52
C GLN A 126 -2.95 -11.31 -1.79
N THR A 127 -2.34 -10.84 -2.89
CA THR A 127 -2.96 -10.70 -4.21
C THR A 127 -3.12 -12.06 -4.92
N ARG A 128 -4.12 -12.17 -5.79
CA ARG A 128 -4.32 -13.30 -6.70
C ARG A 128 -3.78 -12.94 -8.09
N PRO A 129 -2.84 -13.72 -8.66
CA PRO A 129 -2.34 -13.48 -10.01
C PRO A 129 -3.43 -13.80 -11.05
N ASN A 130 -3.39 -13.05 -12.15
CA ASN A 130 -4.03 -13.41 -13.40
C ASN A 130 -3.26 -14.58 -14.05
N ALA A 131 -3.84 -15.24 -15.06
CA ALA A 131 -3.21 -16.35 -15.78
C ALA A 131 -1.82 -16.04 -16.37
N ASP A 132 -1.55 -14.78 -16.74
CA ASP A 132 -0.25 -14.32 -17.26
C ASP A 132 0.74 -13.91 -16.18
N GLY A 133 0.39 -14.04 -14.89
CA GLY A 133 1.20 -13.64 -13.75
C GLY A 133 1.12 -12.16 -13.38
N SER A 134 0.36 -11.35 -14.11
CA SER A 134 0.04 -9.98 -13.72
C SER A 134 -0.94 -9.92 -12.54
N TYR A 135 -1.08 -8.74 -11.94
CA TYR A 135 -2.03 -8.47 -10.87
C TYR A 135 -2.97 -7.34 -11.29
N THR A 136 -4.26 -7.63 -11.39
CA THR A 136 -5.30 -6.60 -11.56
C THR A 136 -5.91 -6.28 -10.20
N TYR A 137 -5.85 -5.01 -9.81
CA TYR A 137 -6.46 -4.46 -8.61
C TYR A 137 -7.70 -3.65 -8.96
N VAL A 138 -8.71 -3.70 -8.09
CA VAL A 138 -9.92 -2.89 -8.18
C VAL A 138 -9.93 -1.92 -7.01
N ILE A 139 -9.84 -0.62 -7.27
CA ILE A 139 -9.89 0.43 -6.23
C ILE A 139 -11.28 1.04 -6.23
N CYS A 140 -12.02 0.90 -5.13
CA CYS A 140 -13.33 1.52 -4.92
C CYS A 140 -13.74 1.48 -3.44
N ALA A 141 -14.77 2.25 -3.09
CA ALA A 141 -15.24 2.41 -1.73
C ALA A 141 -16.08 1.25 -1.17
N THR A 142 -16.74 0.48 -2.05
CA THR A 142 -17.65 -0.61 -1.66
C THR A 142 -17.13 -1.93 -2.20
N ASP A 143 -17.19 -2.99 -1.39
CA ASP A 143 -16.72 -4.33 -1.77
C ASP A 143 -17.39 -4.80 -3.08
N PRO A 144 -16.63 -4.92 -4.18
CA PRO A 144 -17.18 -5.37 -5.46
C PRO A 144 -17.22 -6.90 -5.56
N GLY A 145 -16.86 -7.62 -4.49
CA GLY A 145 -16.87 -9.08 -4.45
C GLY A 145 -15.70 -9.74 -5.18
N VAL A 146 -14.55 -9.08 -5.32
CA VAL A 146 -13.34 -9.62 -5.99
C VAL A 146 -12.16 -9.70 -5.04
N ALA A 147 -11.25 -10.66 -5.25
CA ALA A 147 -10.12 -10.89 -4.34
C ALA A 147 -9.22 -9.65 -4.20
N ASN A 148 -8.77 -9.08 -5.32
CA ASN A 148 -7.80 -7.98 -5.37
C ASN A 148 -8.45 -6.59 -5.21
N TRP A 149 -9.41 -6.47 -4.30
CA TRP A 149 -10.04 -5.18 -3.99
C TRP A 149 -9.18 -4.36 -3.03
N LEU A 150 -8.91 -3.12 -3.38
CA LEU A 150 -8.30 -2.12 -2.50
C LEU A 150 -9.39 -1.17 -1.99
N ASP A 151 -9.71 -1.31 -0.70
CA ASP A 151 -10.77 -0.55 -0.03
C ASP A 151 -10.32 0.89 0.27
N THR A 152 -11.00 1.87 -0.34
CA THR A 152 -10.71 3.29 -0.09
C THR A 152 -11.21 3.78 1.28
N GLY A 153 -11.95 2.96 2.03
CA GLY A 153 -12.51 3.31 3.32
C GLY A 153 -13.65 4.32 3.21
N GLY A 154 -14.40 4.26 2.10
CA GLY A 154 -15.50 5.21 1.82
C GLY A 154 -15.05 6.51 1.15
N LEU A 155 -13.76 6.68 0.86
CA LEU A 155 -13.24 7.89 0.22
C LEU A 155 -13.44 7.86 -1.30
N ASP A 156 -13.87 8.98 -1.85
CA ASP A 156 -13.98 9.26 -3.29
C ASP A 156 -12.68 9.84 -3.86
N ILE A 157 -11.88 10.51 -3.03
CA ILE A 157 -10.57 11.07 -3.37
C ILE A 157 -9.46 10.56 -2.46
N GLY A 158 -8.29 10.34 -3.03
CA GLY A 158 -7.10 9.98 -2.28
C GLY A 158 -5.91 9.67 -3.17
N ASN A 159 -4.85 9.12 -2.58
CA ASN A 159 -3.65 8.73 -3.30
C ASN A 159 -3.43 7.22 -3.22
N TYR A 160 -2.59 6.70 -4.11
CA TYR A 160 -2.15 5.32 -4.05
C TYR A 160 -0.67 5.20 -4.41
N PHE A 161 -0.05 4.17 -3.83
CA PHE A 161 1.38 3.93 -3.91
C PHE A 161 1.60 2.48 -4.26
N VAL A 162 2.38 2.23 -5.32
CA VAL A 162 2.78 0.89 -5.71
C VAL A 162 4.29 0.78 -5.74
N ARG A 163 4.82 -0.35 -5.26
CA ARG A 163 6.25 -0.62 -5.19
C ARG A 163 6.56 -2.03 -5.68
N TRP A 164 7.68 -2.15 -6.39
CA TRP A 164 8.30 -3.42 -6.79
C TRP A 164 9.68 -3.44 -6.18
N MET A 165 10.01 -4.47 -5.42
CA MET A 165 11.27 -4.52 -4.67
C MET A 165 11.87 -5.92 -4.71
N ASN A 166 13.16 -5.96 -4.35
CA ASN A 166 13.93 -7.20 -4.24
C ASN A 166 13.96 -7.99 -5.57
N PHE A 167 14.33 -7.28 -6.64
CA PHE A 167 14.59 -7.89 -7.95
C PHE A 167 15.89 -8.71 -7.90
N PRO A 168 15.92 -9.93 -8.44
CA PRO A 168 17.17 -10.65 -8.69
C PRO A 168 18.10 -9.87 -9.63
N GLU A 169 17.51 -9.30 -10.68
CA GLU A 169 18.15 -8.39 -11.63
C GLU A 169 17.17 -7.24 -11.88
N LEU A 170 17.63 -6.00 -11.66
CA LEU A 170 16.79 -4.82 -11.81
C LEU A 170 16.56 -4.55 -13.30
N PRO A 171 15.29 -4.45 -13.76
CA PRO A 171 14.99 -4.03 -15.12
C PRO A 171 15.66 -2.69 -15.46
N SER A 172 15.98 -2.46 -16.73
CA SER A 172 16.58 -1.19 -17.19
C SER A 172 15.58 -0.02 -17.15
N SER A 173 14.28 -0.30 -17.26
CA SER A 173 13.20 0.69 -17.14
C SER A 173 11.98 0.12 -16.41
N GLY A 174 11.07 1.02 -16.00
CA GLY A 174 9.81 0.66 -15.37
C GLY A 174 8.64 0.47 -16.34
N ASP A 175 8.87 0.57 -17.66
CA ASP A 175 7.81 0.70 -18.67
C ASP A 175 6.86 -0.51 -18.70
N ASP A 176 7.37 -1.71 -18.44
CA ASP A 176 6.60 -2.95 -18.45
C ASP A 176 5.95 -3.31 -17.11
N LEU A 177 6.14 -2.49 -16.07
CA LEU A 177 5.65 -2.78 -14.73
C LEU A 177 4.17 -2.43 -14.56
N VAL A 178 3.65 -1.48 -15.34
CA VAL A 178 2.23 -1.10 -15.36
C VAL A 178 1.66 -1.46 -16.73
N ARG A 179 0.64 -2.33 -16.76
CA ARG A 179 0.03 -2.83 -18.00
C ARG A 179 -1.20 -2.04 -18.41
N GLU A 180 -2.03 -1.67 -17.43
CA GLU A 180 -3.28 -0.97 -17.71
C GLU A 180 -3.71 -0.12 -16.51
N VAL A 181 -4.31 1.02 -16.79
CA VAL A 181 -5.04 1.85 -15.83
C VAL A 181 -6.34 2.27 -16.47
N LYS A 182 -7.48 1.98 -15.83
CA LYS A 182 -8.79 2.23 -16.44
C LYS A 182 -9.85 2.56 -15.40
N LEU A 183 -10.50 3.71 -15.58
CA LEU A 183 -11.72 4.04 -14.84
C LEU A 183 -12.91 3.30 -15.48
N VAL A 184 -13.70 2.61 -14.66
CA VAL A 184 -14.84 1.80 -15.10
C VAL A 184 -16.04 1.99 -14.16
N LYS A 185 -17.22 1.60 -14.62
CA LYS A 185 -18.39 1.46 -13.76
C LYS A 185 -18.34 0.13 -13.01
N LEU A 186 -18.78 0.13 -11.74
CA LEU A 186 -18.89 -1.08 -10.92
C LEU A 186 -19.76 -2.14 -11.58
N ALA A 187 -20.83 -1.72 -12.25
CA ALA A 187 -21.73 -2.62 -12.99
C ALA A 187 -21.07 -3.34 -14.18
N ASP A 188 -19.95 -2.83 -14.69
CA ASP A 188 -19.23 -3.43 -15.81
C ASP A 188 -18.11 -4.40 -15.37
N LEU A 189 -17.83 -4.53 -14.06
CA LEU A 189 -16.67 -5.29 -13.58
C LEU A 189 -16.69 -6.75 -14.04
N ASP A 190 -17.85 -7.42 -14.00
CA ASP A 190 -17.95 -8.84 -14.39
C ASP A 190 -17.65 -9.07 -15.88
N ARG A 191 -17.80 -8.03 -16.70
CA ARG A 191 -17.49 -8.07 -18.14
C ARG A 191 -16.03 -7.71 -18.43
N ILE A 192 -15.44 -6.83 -17.63
CA ILE A 192 -14.12 -6.24 -17.91
C ILE A 192 -12.99 -7.02 -17.22
N LEU A 193 -13.22 -7.54 -16.01
CA LEU A 193 -12.19 -8.23 -15.24
C LEU A 193 -11.75 -9.53 -15.91
N PRO A 194 -10.50 -9.98 -15.66
CA PRO A 194 -10.05 -11.31 -16.05
C PRO A 194 -11.04 -12.38 -15.59
N ARG A 195 -11.35 -13.35 -16.46
CA ARG A 195 -12.37 -14.38 -16.18
C ARG A 195 -12.01 -15.28 -14.99
N ASP A 196 -10.73 -15.39 -14.70
CA ASP A 196 -10.14 -16.15 -13.60
C ASP A 196 -9.99 -15.33 -12.31
N MET A 197 -10.36 -14.03 -12.31
CA MET A 197 -10.36 -13.19 -11.12
C MET A 197 -11.28 -13.79 -10.04
N PRO A 198 -10.75 -14.23 -8.88
CA PRO A 198 -11.57 -14.90 -7.89
C PRO A 198 -12.62 -13.98 -7.29
N ARG A 199 -13.86 -14.49 -7.21
CA ARG A 199 -14.98 -13.80 -6.55
C ARG A 199 -15.10 -14.23 -5.10
N LEU A 200 -15.43 -13.27 -4.24
CA LEU A 200 -15.63 -13.47 -2.82
C LEU A 200 -17.06 -13.08 -2.45
N THR A 201 -17.74 -14.01 -1.80
CA THR A 201 -18.96 -13.73 -1.04
C THR A 201 -18.64 -12.88 0.20
N PRO A 202 -19.62 -12.19 0.79
CA PRO A 202 -19.42 -11.46 2.05
C PRO A 202 -18.86 -12.34 3.18
N VAL A 203 -19.27 -13.61 3.26
CA VAL A 203 -18.75 -14.58 4.25
C VAL A 203 -17.28 -14.90 4.00
N GLN A 204 -16.87 -15.08 2.74
CA GLN A 204 -15.47 -15.29 2.38
C GLN A 204 -14.62 -14.05 2.68
N ARG A 205 -15.11 -12.84 2.34
CA ARG A 205 -14.45 -11.58 2.68
C ARG A 205 -14.24 -11.45 4.19
N ALA A 206 -15.27 -11.70 5.00
CA ALA A 206 -15.16 -11.62 6.46
C ALA A 206 -14.12 -12.62 7.01
N ARG A 207 -14.04 -13.83 6.46
CA ARG A 207 -13.02 -14.82 6.83
C ARG A 207 -11.61 -14.37 6.45
N GLU A 208 -11.46 -13.77 5.28
CA GLU A 208 -10.19 -13.19 4.82
C GLU A 208 -9.73 -12.08 5.77
N MET A 209 -10.62 -11.12 6.09
CA MET A 209 -10.29 -9.98 6.97
C MET A 209 -9.95 -10.43 8.39
N ASN A 210 -10.67 -11.42 8.92
CA ASN A 210 -10.33 -12.02 10.21
C ASN A 210 -8.97 -12.73 10.18
N THR A 211 -8.65 -13.43 9.09
CA THR A 211 -7.34 -14.10 8.94
C THR A 211 -6.22 -13.09 8.85
N ARG A 212 -6.41 -12.04 8.04
CA ARG A 212 -5.48 -10.92 7.90
C ARG A 212 -5.20 -10.24 9.23
N ALA A 213 -6.23 -9.93 10.01
CA ALA A 213 -6.05 -9.31 11.32
C ALA A 213 -5.25 -10.21 12.27
N ARG A 214 -5.58 -11.51 12.35
CA ARG A 214 -4.84 -12.48 13.18
C ARG A 214 -3.37 -12.62 12.76
N THR A 215 -3.08 -12.66 11.46
CA THR A 215 -1.69 -12.79 10.98
C THR A 215 -0.92 -11.48 11.15
N PHE A 216 -1.58 -10.33 11.04
CA PHE A 216 -0.97 -9.05 11.37
C PHE A 216 -0.54 -8.96 12.84
N GLU A 217 -1.36 -9.43 13.79
CA GLU A 217 -1.02 -9.41 15.23
C GLU A 217 0.29 -10.16 15.56
N ARG A 218 0.62 -11.22 14.82
CA ARG A 218 1.90 -11.93 14.98
C ARG A 218 3.12 -11.05 14.72
N ARG A 219 2.95 -9.95 13.99
CA ARG A 219 4.01 -8.98 13.70
C ARG A 219 4.23 -8.00 14.85
N LEU A 220 3.27 -7.88 15.76
CA LEU A 220 3.33 -6.95 16.90
C LEU A 220 3.84 -7.64 18.17
N VAL A 221 3.59 -8.94 18.30
CA VAL A 221 3.90 -9.69 19.51
C VAL A 221 5.25 -10.40 19.37
N HIS A 222 6.13 -10.15 20.33
CA HIS A 222 7.34 -10.95 20.53
C HIS A 222 6.92 -12.36 21.00
N GLN A 223 7.15 -13.37 20.17
CA GLN A 223 7.12 -14.76 20.62
C GLN A 223 8.48 -15.04 21.26
N GLN A 224 8.51 -15.29 22.58
CA GLN A 224 9.71 -15.75 23.30
C GLN A 224 9.86 -17.26 23.13
#